data_AF-A0A9E1QXU2-F1
#
_entry.id   AF-A0A9E1QXU2-F1
#
_cell.length_a   1.000
_cell.length_b   1.000
_cell.length_c   1.000
_cell.angle_alpha   90.00
_cell.angle_beta   90.00
_cell.angle_gamma   90.00
#
_symmetry.space_group_name_H-M   'P 1'
#
loop_
_entity.id
_entity.type
_entity.pdbx_description
1 polymer ?
#
loop_
_entity_poly.entity_id
_entity_poly.type
_entity_poly.pdbx_seq_one_letter_code
_entity_poly.pdbx_strand_id
1 'polypeptide(L)'
;MKIFIIVVGLLELLVGSVLMINPRLMAAYKKGNNALITTARMYGAAAISIGIFAVYIYLNFENTILHEPFLIVFAAFHFLVSLAIIISFLLKQTRDLKIALLHGLFFIITLYFLIQ
;
A
#
# COMPACT_ATOMS: atom_id res chain seq x y z
N MET A 1 -4.26 16.09 5.88
CA MET A 1 -4.17 15.43 4.56
C MET A 1 -2.78 15.54 3.91
N LYS A 2 -2.27 16.73 3.54
CA LYS A 2 -1.00 16.90 2.77
C LYS A 2 0.20 16.09 3.31
N ILE A 3 0.50 16.21 4.61
CA ILE A 3 1.62 15.51 5.26
C ILE A 3 1.38 13.98 5.26
N PHE A 4 0.15 13.54 5.51
CA PHE A 4 -0.20 12.12 5.49
C PHE A 4 0.06 11.52 4.09
N ILE A 5 -0.39 12.20 3.03
CA ILE A 5 -0.22 11.76 1.65
C ILE A 5 1.26 11.52 1.34
N ILE A 6 2.13 12.49 1.65
CA ILE A 6 3.55 12.36 1.32
C ILE A 6 4.27 11.32 2.19
N VAL A 7 3.96 11.24 3.48
CA VAL A 7 4.60 10.26 4.38
C VAL A 7 4.27 8.84 3.95
N VAL A 8 2.98 8.54 3.71
CA VAL A 8 2.58 7.20 3.27
C VAL A 8 3.04 6.96 1.83
N GLY A 9 2.96 7.96 0.94
CA GLY A 9 3.48 7.85 -0.42
C GLY A 9 4.96 7.47 -0.49
N LEU A 10 5.81 8.11 0.32
CA LEU A 10 7.24 7.78 0.41
C LEU A 10 7.47 6.39 1.02
N LEU A 11 6.65 5.96 1.98
CA LEU A 11 6.71 4.62 2.54
C LEU A 11 6.36 3.56 1.48
N GLU A 12 5.30 3.77 0.70
CA GLU A 12 4.89 2.89 -0.40
C GLU A 12 5.96 2.83 -1.50
N LEU A 13 6.61 3.95 -1.83
CA LEU A 13 7.75 3.96 -2.76
C LEU A 13 8.94 3.15 -2.23
N LEU A 14 9.28 3.30 -0.96
CA LEU A 14 10.40 2.58 -0.34
C LEU A 14 10.13 1.07 -0.29
N VAL A 15 9.01 0.68 0.31
CA VAL A 15 8.62 -0.73 0.47
C VAL A 15 8.36 -1.37 -0.90
N GLY A 16 7.66 -0.65 -1.77
CA GLY A 16 7.38 -1.09 -3.13
C GLY A 16 8.65 -1.32 -3.95
N SER A 17 9.66 -0.45 -3.83
CA SER A 17 10.96 -0.63 -4.49
C SER A 17 11.69 -1.88 -4.00
N VAL A 18 11.72 -2.11 -2.68
CA VAL A 18 12.33 -3.31 -2.10
C VAL A 18 11.65 -4.56 -2.64
N LEU A 19 10.32 -4.59 -2.61
CA LEU A 19 9.52 -5.73 -3.07
C LEU A 19 9.60 -5.94 -4.59
N MET A 20 9.65 -4.88 -5.38
CA MET A 20 9.73 -4.96 -6.84
C MET A 20 11.11 -5.43 -7.30
N ILE A 21 12.20 -4.95 -6.70
CA ILE A 21 13.57 -5.21 -7.17
C ILE A 21 14.13 -6.50 -6.56
N ASN A 22 14.06 -6.62 -5.23
CA ASN A 22 14.59 -7.78 -4.51
C ASN A 22 13.78 -8.08 -3.24
N PRO A 23 12.62 -8.76 -3.37
CA PRO A 23 11.78 -9.05 -2.23
C PRO A 23 12.47 -9.90 -1.15
N ARG A 24 13.53 -10.64 -1.49
CA ARG A 24 14.30 -11.47 -0.54
C ARG A 24 15.05 -10.67 0.53
N LEU A 25 15.16 -9.34 0.38
CA LEU A 25 15.65 -8.46 1.43
C LEU A 25 14.70 -8.42 2.64
N MET A 26 13.40 -8.70 2.43
CA MET A 26 12.43 -8.81 3.50
C MET A 26 12.39 -10.24 4.04
N ALA A 27 12.39 -10.36 5.38
CA ALA A 27 12.45 -11.65 6.07
C ALA A 27 11.33 -12.62 5.62
N ALA A 28 10.13 -12.10 5.35
CA ALA A 28 8.97 -12.87 4.91
C ALA A 28 9.18 -13.61 3.58
N TYR A 29 10.08 -13.12 2.71
CA TYR A 29 10.29 -13.65 1.36
C TYR A 29 11.67 -14.31 1.18
N LYS A 30 12.53 -14.33 2.22
CA LYS A 30 13.91 -14.83 2.13
C LYS A 30 14.00 -16.28 1.62
N LYS A 31 13.02 -17.12 1.98
CA LYS A 31 12.89 -18.52 1.53
C LYS A 31 11.63 -18.74 0.65
N GLY A 32 11.09 -17.68 0.07
CA GLY A 32 9.89 -17.75 -0.76
C GLY A 32 10.12 -18.53 -2.06
N ASN A 33 9.13 -19.32 -2.48
CA ASN A 33 9.14 -19.97 -3.79
C ASN A 33 8.97 -18.93 -4.92
N ASN A 34 9.20 -19.34 -6.17
CA ASN A 34 9.15 -18.42 -7.30
C ASN A 34 7.78 -17.73 -7.46
N ALA A 35 6.68 -18.43 -7.19
CA ALA A 35 5.35 -17.83 -7.25
C ALA A 35 5.18 -16.71 -6.22
N LEU A 36 5.57 -16.94 -4.96
CA LEU A 36 5.53 -15.95 -3.89
C LEU A 36 6.42 -14.74 -4.20
N ILE A 37 7.61 -14.97 -4.77
CA ILE A 37 8.51 -13.91 -5.22
C ILE A 37 7.88 -13.07 -6.33
N THR A 38 7.24 -13.71 -7.32
CA THR A 38 6.52 -12.99 -8.39
C THR A 38 5.37 -12.16 -7.83
N THR A 39 4.55 -12.72 -6.94
CA THR A 39 3.46 -11.99 -6.28
C THR A 39 3.99 -10.79 -5.48
N ALA A 40 5.09 -10.95 -4.76
CA ALA A 40 5.73 -9.86 -4.03
C ALA A 40 6.17 -8.72 -4.97
N ARG A 41 6.73 -9.06 -6.14
CA ARG A 41 7.11 -8.05 -7.15
C ARG A 41 5.91 -7.33 -7.74
N MET A 42 4.83 -8.05 -8.04
CA MET A 42 3.58 -7.46 -8.53
C MET A 42 2.98 -6.50 -7.51
N TYR A 43 2.95 -6.90 -6.24
CA TYR A 43 2.53 -6.02 -5.16
C TYR A 43 3.46 -4.80 -5.01
N GLY A 44 4.78 -4.99 -5.13
CA GLY A 44 5.74 -3.89 -5.12
C GLY A 44 5.51 -2.88 -6.24
N ALA A 45 5.21 -3.33 -7.45
CA ALA A 45 4.85 -2.44 -8.57
C ALA A 45 3.55 -1.66 -8.29
N ALA A 46 2.55 -2.29 -7.68
CA ALA A 46 1.31 -1.62 -7.28
C ALA A 46 1.56 -0.54 -6.20
N ALA A 47 2.36 -0.88 -5.17
CA ALA A 47 2.76 0.06 -4.12
C ALA A 47 3.53 1.26 -4.69
N ILE A 48 4.48 1.04 -5.60
CA ILE A 48 5.19 2.12 -6.28
C ILE A 48 4.22 3.03 -7.04
N SER A 49 3.26 2.44 -7.76
CA SER A 49 2.29 3.19 -8.57
C SER A 49 1.44 4.12 -7.70
N ILE A 50 0.96 3.62 -6.56
CA ILE A 50 0.22 4.41 -5.57
C ILE A 50 1.12 5.47 -4.91
N GLY A 51 2.37 5.12 -4.60
CA GLY A 51 3.35 6.07 -4.06
C GLY A 51 3.67 7.23 -5.00
N ILE A 52 3.83 6.95 -6.31
CA ILE A 52 3.99 7.99 -7.34
C ILE A 52 2.76 8.88 -7.39
N PHE A 53 1.55 8.30 -7.35
CA PHE A 53 0.33 9.08 -7.36
C PHE A 53 0.24 10.00 -6.13
N ALA A 54 0.62 9.50 -4.94
CA ALA A 54 0.70 10.31 -3.73
C ALA A 54 1.70 11.48 -3.85
N VAL A 55 2.88 11.24 -4.43
CA VAL A 55 3.86 12.32 -4.71
C VAL A 55 3.27 13.35 -5.68
N TYR A 56 2.59 12.90 -6.73
CA TYR A 56 1.94 13.80 -7.69
C TYR A 56 0.88 14.70 -7.02
N ILE A 57 0.05 14.13 -6.13
CA ILE A 57 -0.92 14.91 -5.35
C ILE A 57 -0.24 15.88 -4.39
N TYR A 58 0.84 15.47 -3.72
CA TYR A 58 1.57 16.36 -2.83
C TYR A 58 2.16 17.58 -3.55
N LEU A 59 2.75 17.37 -4.74
CA LEU A 59 3.32 18.44 -5.56
C LEU A 59 2.24 19.37 -6.12
N ASN A 60 1.04 18.85 -6.39
CA ASN A 60 -0.10 19.59 -6.94
C ASN A 60 -1.22 19.78 -5.91
N PHE A 61 -0.88 19.88 -4.61
CA PHE A 61 -1.87 19.85 -3.54
C PHE A 61 -2.85 21.04 -3.55
N GLU A 62 -2.52 22.14 -4.22
CA GLU A 62 -3.46 23.26 -4.38
C GLU A 62 -4.55 22.95 -5.43
N ASN A 63 -4.34 21.92 -6.27
CA ASN A 63 -5.35 21.44 -7.21
C ASN A 63 -6.31 20.45 -6.52
N THR A 64 -7.32 21.02 -5.86
CA THR A 64 -8.29 20.28 -5.05
C THR A 64 -9.13 19.26 -5.83
N ILE A 65 -9.25 19.42 -7.15
CA ILE A 65 -9.99 18.50 -8.04
C ILE A 65 -9.42 17.08 -7.95
N LEU A 66 -8.12 16.94 -7.66
CA LEU A 66 -7.44 15.65 -7.63
C LEU A 66 -7.51 14.95 -6.27
N HIS A 67 -7.95 15.63 -5.22
CA HIS A 67 -7.90 15.10 -3.86
C HIS A 67 -8.86 13.94 -3.64
N GLU A 68 -10.13 14.12 -3.97
CA GLU A 68 -11.16 13.10 -3.77
C GLU A 68 -10.88 11.84 -4.63
N PRO A 69 -10.58 11.93 -5.94
CA PRO A 69 -10.18 10.76 -6.73
C PRO A 69 -8.97 10.02 -6.15
N PHE A 70 -7.96 10.76 -5.68
CA PHE A 70 -6.81 10.17 -5.04
C PHE A 70 -7.20 9.41 -3.78
N LEU A 71 -7.95 10.03 -2.87
CA LEU A 71 -8.37 9.41 -1.60
C LEU A 71 -9.21 8.16 -1.86
N ILE A 72 -10.09 8.14 -2.86
CA ILE A 72 -10.86 6.95 -3.24
C ILE A 72 -9.93 5.81 -3.67
N VAL A 73 -9.00 6.08 -4.59
CA VAL A 73 -8.06 5.07 -5.09
C VAL A 73 -7.14 4.57 -3.97
N PHE A 74 -6.67 5.48 -3.12
CA PHE A 74 -5.80 5.18 -1.99
C PHE A 74 -6.52 4.32 -0.94
N ALA A 75 -7.77 4.68 -0.62
CA ALA A 75 -8.63 3.89 0.28
C ALA A 75 -8.88 2.49 -0.29
N ALA A 76 -9.23 2.38 -1.58
CA ALA A 76 -9.45 1.10 -2.23
C ALA A 76 -8.21 0.22 -2.20
N PHE A 77 -7.02 0.76 -2.52
CA PHE A 77 -5.76 0.04 -2.44
C PHE A 77 -5.51 -0.53 -1.05
N HIS A 78 -5.55 0.31 -0.02
CA HIS A 78 -5.27 -0.13 1.36
C HIS A 78 -6.33 -1.11 1.89
N PHE A 79 -7.60 -0.88 1.58
CA PHE A 79 -8.68 -1.81 1.94
C PHE A 79 -8.47 -3.19 1.31
N LEU A 80 -8.23 -3.24 -0.01
CA LEU A 80 -8.08 -4.49 -0.74
C LEU A 80 -6.83 -5.27 -0.30
N VAL A 81 -5.72 -4.58 -0.01
CA VAL A 81 -4.52 -5.23 0.55
C VAL A 81 -4.80 -5.81 1.94
N SER A 82 -5.46 -5.04 2.82
CA SER A 82 -5.84 -5.51 4.15
C SER A 82 -6.76 -6.75 4.07
N LEU A 83 -7.79 -6.67 3.22
CA LEU A 83 -8.74 -7.75 2.99
C LEU A 83 -8.06 -9.00 2.41
N ALA A 84 -7.17 -8.86 1.44
CA ALA A 84 -6.45 -9.99 0.84
C ALA A 84 -5.64 -10.76 1.90
N ILE A 85 -4.96 -10.04 2.80
CA ILE A 85 -4.17 -10.67 3.87
C ILE A 85 -5.08 -11.34 4.91
N ILE A 86 -6.21 -10.71 5.25
CA ILE A 86 -7.22 -11.31 6.16
C ILE A 86 -7.78 -12.60 5.54
N ILE A 87 -8.14 -12.60 4.26
CA ILE A 87 -8.58 -13.80 3.54
C ILE A 87 -7.51 -14.88 3.61
N SER A 88 -6.26 -14.55 3.27
CA SER A 88 -5.15 -15.51 3.35
C SER A 88 -4.90 -16.02 4.77
N PHE A 89 -5.12 -15.21 5.80
CA PHE A 89 -5.02 -15.64 7.19
C PHE A 89 -6.12 -16.65 7.55
N LEU A 90 -7.37 -16.36 7.17
CA LEU A 90 -8.51 -17.27 7.36
C LEU A 90 -8.32 -18.61 6.61
N LEU A 91 -7.68 -18.56 5.44
CA LEU A 91 -7.28 -19.74 4.65
C LEU A 91 -5.99 -20.42 5.14
N LYS A 92 -5.40 -19.94 6.25
CA LYS A 92 -4.15 -20.47 6.85
C LYS A 92 -2.91 -20.39 5.93
N GLN A 93 -2.93 -19.50 4.94
CA GLN A 93 -1.83 -19.25 3.99
C GLN A 93 -0.78 -18.27 4.57
N THR A 94 -1.19 -17.42 5.51
CA THR A 94 -0.29 -16.57 6.31
C THR A 94 -0.63 -16.70 7.79
N ARG A 95 0.33 -16.41 8.67
CA ARG A 95 0.14 -16.32 10.13
C ARG A 95 0.31 -14.91 10.66
N ASP A 96 0.68 -13.96 9.81
CA ASP A 96 0.97 -12.58 10.20
C ASP A 96 -0.11 -11.64 9.69
N LEU A 97 -0.73 -10.90 10.61
CA LEU A 97 -1.75 -9.88 10.36
C LEU A 97 -1.21 -8.46 10.48
N LYS A 98 0.06 -8.25 10.84
CA LYS A 98 0.62 -6.90 11.06
C LYS A 98 0.47 -6.01 9.82
N ILE A 99 0.74 -6.57 8.64
CA ILE A 99 0.57 -5.86 7.38
C ILE A 99 -0.91 -5.54 7.13
N ALA A 100 -1.83 -6.47 7.41
CA ALA A 100 -3.27 -6.20 7.30
C ALA A 100 -3.72 -5.06 8.21
N LEU A 101 -3.24 -5.02 9.45
CA LEU A 101 -3.55 -3.96 10.42
C LEU A 101 -2.98 -2.61 9.97
N LEU A 102 -1.76 -2.57 9.45
CA LEU A 102 -1.15 -1.34 8.93
C LEU A 102 -1.94 -0.78 7.74
N HIS A 103 -2.27 -1.61 6.75
CA HIS A 103 -3.10 -1.19 5.63
C HIS A 103 -4.53 -0.82 6.06
N GLY A 104 -5.11 -1.54 7.01
CA GLY A 104 -6.41 -1.21 7.59
C GLY A 104 -6.42 0.16 8.27
N LEU A 105 -5.35 0.50 9.01
CA LEU A 105 -5.18 1.83 9.61
C LEU A 105 -5.11 2.93 8.55
N PHE A 106 -4.30 2.73 7.49
CA PHE A 106 -4.22 3.69 6.40
C PHE A 106 -5.55 3.87 5.67
N PHE A 107 -6.32 2.79 5.47
CA PHE A 107 -7.67 2.88 4.95
C PHE A 107 -8.58 3.73 5.84
N ILE A 108 -8.61 3.49 7.16
CA ILE A 108 -9.44 4.26 8.10
C ILE A 108 -9.06 5.75 8.10
N ILE A 109 -7.77 6.07 8.12
CA ILE A 109 -7.30 7.47 8.06
C ILE A 109 -7.68 8.12 6.73
N THR A 110 -7.61 7.36 5.63
CA THR A 110 -8.00 7.86 4.30
C THR A 110 -9.50 8.12 4.22
N LEU A 111 -10.33 7.23 4.76
CA LEU A 111 -11.78 7.46 4.87
C LEU A 111 -12.10 8.69 5.71
N TYR A 112 -11.38 8.90 6.82
CA TYR A 112 -11.53 10.11 7.63
C TYR A 112 -11.29 11.38 6.80
N PHE A 113 -10.23 11.41 5.97
CA PHE A 113 -9.98 12.55 5.07
C PHE A 113 -10.93 12.65 3.89
N LEU A 114 -11.61 11.56 3.50
CA LEU A 114 -12.57 11.57 2.40
C LEU A 114 -13.94 12.14 2.84
N ILE A 115 -14.29 11.98 4.12
CA ILE A 115 -15.58 12.42 4.68
C ILE A 115 -15.53 13.88 5.18
N GLN A 116 -14.33 14.41 5.46
CA GLN A 116 -14.11 15.80 5.91
C GLN A 116 -13.78 16.73 4.75
#